data_AF-A0A349U2Z3-F1
#
_entry.id   AF-A0A349U2Z3-F1
#
_cell.length_a   1.000
_cell.length_b   1.000
_cell.length_c   1.000
_cell.angle_alpha   90.00
_cell.angle_beta   90.00
_cell.angle_gamma   90.00
#
_symmetry.space_group_name_H-M   'P 1'
#
loop_
_entity.id
_entity.type
_entity.pdbx_description
1 polymer ?
#
loop_
_entity_poly.entity_id
_entity_poly.type
_entity_poly.pdbx_seq_one_letter_code
_entity_poly.pdbx_strand_id
1 'polypeptide(L)'
;MIREITEKTDTSIDIQDDGTVKIFGKPGELLDRAVAIVKIIGGQIEAGDRYPGIVRRSAEFGLFVELAPGVDGLVHVSTVPRQDQQTLLTRFKEGEAVIVDVLDYDRSNGRIRLKIVE
;
A
#
# COMPACT_ATOMS: atom_id res chain seq x y z
N MET A 1 -15.43 -10.67 -5.81
CA MET A 1 -14.37 -9.81 -5.24
C MET A 1 -14.27 -9.98 -3.73
N ILE A 2 -15.31 -9.65 -2.93
CA ILE A 2 -15.31 -9.86 -1.46
C ILE A 2 -15.15 -11.35 -1.06
N ARG A 3 -15.78 -12.26 -1.81
CA ARG A 3 -15.74 -13.71 -1.55
C ARG A 3 -14.32 -14.32 -1.63
N GLU A 4 -13.46 -13.76 -2.46
CA GLU A 4 -12.10 -14.28 -2.70
C GLU A 4 -11.13 -13.87 -1.58
N ILE A 5 -11.42 -12.74 -0.91
CA ILE A 5 -10.65 -12.26 0.23
C ILE A 5 -11.01 -13.09 1.47
N THR A 6 -12.29 -13.31 1.75
CA THR A 6 -12.74 -14.13 2.89
C THR A 6 -12.22 -15.57 2.84
N GLU A 7 -12.12 -16.20 1.67
CA GLU A 7 -11.58 -17.57 1.53
C GLU A 7 -10.06 -17.65 1.72
N LYS A 8 -9.32 -16.61 1.34
CA LYS A 8 -7.85 -16.61 1.43
C LYS A 8 -7.32 -16.16 2.78
N THR A 9 -8.08 -15.35 3.52
CA THR A 9 -7.60 -14.74 4.76
C THR A 9 -8.39 -15.12 6.02
N ASP A 10 -9.42 -15.98 5.92
CA ASP A 10 -10.24 -16.47 7.05
C ASP A 10 -10.69 -15.32 7.99
N THR A 11 -11.12 -14.22 7.37
CA THR A 11 -11.34 -12.92 8.03
C THR A 11 -12.73 -12.39 7.75
N SER A 12 -13.43 -11.93 8.79
CA SER A 12 -14.72 -11.23 8.67
C SER A 12 -14.49 -9.72 8.71
N ILE A 13 -14.99 -9.01 7.70
CA ILE A 13 -14.91 -7.54 7.58
C ILE A 13 -16.33 -7.00 7.77
N ASP A 14 -16.57 -6.29 8.86
CA ASP A 14 -17.84 -5.64 9.20
C ASP A 14 -17.65 -4.12 9.07
N ILE A 15 -18.39 -3.49 8.15
CA ILE A 15 -18.34 -2.04 7.91
C ILE A 15 -19.61 -1.44 8.51
N GLN A 16 -19.45 -0.61 9.54
CA GLN A 16 -20.56 0.07 10.21
C GLN A 16 -20.85 1.43 9.54
N ASP A 17 -22.11 1.88 9.61
CA ASP A 17 -22.58 3.14 9.01
C ASP A 17 -21.92 4.40 9.61
N ASP A 18 -21.16 4.25 10.69
CA ASP A 18 -20.38 5.31 11.34
C ASP A 18 -18.95 5.44 10.79
N GLY A 19 -18.57 4.61 9.80
CA GLY A 19 -17.22 4.57 9.24
C GLY A 19 -16.23 3.69 10.02
N THR A 20 -16.69 2.95 11.04
CA THR A 20 -15.88 1.97 11.75
C THR A 20 -15.81 0.68 10.95
N VAL A 21 -14.59 0.30 10.51
CA VAL A 21 -14.36 -1.01 9.90
C VAL A 21 -13.74 -1.96 10.92
N LYS A 22 -14.47 -3.01 11.29
CA LYS A 22 -14.00 -4.06 12.20
C LYS A 22 -13.55 -5.27 11.40
N ILE A 23 -12.28 -5.63 11.56
CA ILE A 23 -11.65 -6.75 10.86
C ILE A 23 -11.35 -7.81 11.90
N PHE A 24 -12.04 -8.94 11.78
CA PHE A 24 -11.90 -10.09 12.67
C PHE A 24 -11.13 -11.19 11.96
N GLY A 25 -9.92 -11.51 12.44
CA GLY A 25 -9.05 -12.53 11.87
C GLY A 25 -8.10 -13.14 12.88
N LYS A 26 -7.37 -14.19 12.47
CA LYS A 26 -6.29 -14.75 13.29
C LYS A 26 -5.18 -13.69 13.46
N PRO A 27 -4.68 -13.46 14.70
CA PRO A 27 -3.56 -12.55 14.90
C PRO A 27 -2.32 -13.04 14.13
N GLY A 28 -1.72 -12.14 13.35
CA GLY A 28 -0.57 -12.41 12.50
C GLY A 28 -0.45 -11.41 11.36
N GLU A 29 0.61 -11.54 10.56
CA GLU A 29 0.96 -10.61 9.47
C GLU A 29 -0.15 -10.46 8.42
N LEU A 30 -1.00 -11.48 8.26
CA LEU A 30 -2.17 -11.44 7.37
C LEU A 30 -3.26 -10.47 7.85
N LEU A 31 -3.45 -10.34 9.17
CA LEU A 31 -4.43 -9.40 9.73
C LEU A 31 -3.96 -7.97 9.56
N ASP A 32 -2.67 -7.70 9.80
CA ASP A 32 -2.09 -6.37 9.61
C ASP A 32 -2.21 -5.90 8.15
N ARG A 33 -1.99 -6.83 7.20
CA ARG A 33 -2.23 -6.57 5.77
C ARG A 33 -3.70 -6.33 5.45
N ALA A 34 -4.62 -7.12 6.02
CA ALA A 34 -6.04 -6.92 5.82
C ALA A 34 -6.49 -5.54 6.36
N VAL A 35 -6.01 -5.14 7.53
CA VAL A 35 -6.25 -3.81 8.12
C VAL A 35 -5.75 -2.69 7.22
N ALA A 36 -4.52 -2.82 6.72
CA ALA A 36 -3.95 -1.86 5.78
C ALA A 36 -4.82 -1.70 4.52
N ILE A 37 -5.14 -2.80 3.85
CA ILE A 37 -5.94 -2.81 2.61
C ILE A 37 -7.30 -2.16 2.84
N VAL A 38 -7.96 -2.49 3.94
CA VAL A 38 -9.28 -1.97 4.27
C VAL A 38 -9.25 -0.48 4.57
N LYS A 39 -8.24 0.01 5.29
CA LYS A 39 -8.05 1.46 5.51
C LYS A 39 -7.89 2.21 4.19
N ILE A 40 -7.09 1.64 3.29
CA ILE A 40 -6.83 2.20 1.96
C ILE A 40 -8.11 2.27 1.13
N ILE A 41 -8.86 1.16 1.03
CA ILE A 41 -10.11 1.09 0.27
C ILE A 41 -11.21 1.96 0.91
N GLY A 42 -11.25 2.02 2.25
CA GLY A 42 -12.15 2.88 3.01
C GLY A 42 -11.80 4.37 2.93
N GLY A 43 -10.72 4.75 2.22
CA GLY A 43 -10.27 6.12 2.07
C GLY A 43 -9.66 6.73 3.34
N GLN A 44 -9.41 5.91 4.37
CA GLN A 44 -8.74 6.28 5.61
C GLN A 44 -7.21 6.17 5.45
N ILE A 45 -6.68 6.86 4.44
CA ILE A 45 -5.24 7.02 4.23
C ILE A 45 -4.82 8.35 4.83
N GLU A 46 -3.84 8.31 5.72
CA GLU A 46 -3.21 9.52 6.29
C GLU A 46 -1.73 9.58 5.91
N ALA A 47 -1.20 10.80 5.79
CA ALA A 47 0.23 11.00 5.61
C ALA A 47 0.98 10.56 6.88
N GLY A 48 2.04 9.77 6.72
CA GLY A 48 2.81 9.14 7.78
C GLY A 48 2.44 7.67 8.02
N ASP A 49 1.35 7.17 7.42
CA ASP A 49 1.02 5.76 7.50
C ASP A 49 2.04 4.90 6.74
N ARG A 50 2.32 3.72 7.30
CA ARG A 50 3.21 2.73 6.71
C ARG A 50 2.41 1.55 6.21
N TYR A 51 2.59 1.21 4.94
CA TYR A 51 1.90 0.11 4.30
C TYR A 51 2.88 -0.84 3.60
N PRO A 52 2.66 -2.16 3.69
CA PRO A 52 3.30 -3.10 2.79
C PRO A 52 2.67 -2.95 1.40
N GLY A 53 3.51 -2.80 0.38
CA GLY A 53 3.11 -2.72 -1.00
C GLY A 53 3.89 -3.68 -1.88
N ILE A 54 3.41 -3.91 -3.09
CA ILE A 54 4.07 -4.75 -4.08
C ILE A 54 4.44 -3.89 -5.28
N VAL A 55 5.69 -3.95 -5.70
CA VAL A 55 6.15 -3.23 -6.89
C VAL A 55 5.43 -3.80 -8.11
N ARG A 56 4.59 -2.99 -8.74
CA ARG A 56 3.87 -3.36 -9.97
C ARG A 56 4.72 -3.17 -11.20
N ARG A 57 5.40 -2.03 -11.25
CA ARG A 57 6.32 -1.66 -12.34
C ARG A 57 7.36 -0.67 -11.82
N SER A 58 8.55 -0.70 -12.40
CA SER A 58 9.55 0.36 -12.23
C SER A 58 9.66 1.20 -13.49
N ALA A 59 9.95 2.50 -13.32
CA ALA A 59 10.17 3.46 -14.39
C ALA A 59 11.37 4.34 -14.02
N GLU A 60 11.99 5.01 -15.01
CA GLU A 60 13.20 5.83 -14.76
C GLU A 60 12.97 6.96 -13.75
N PHE A 61 11.73 7.44 -13.61
CA PHE A 61 11.35 8.52 -12.70
C PHE A 61 10.74 8.04 -11.37
N GLY A 62 10.50 6.74 -11.20
CA GLY A 62 9.86 6.23 -9.98
C GLY A 62 9.44 4.76 -10.01
N LEU A 63 8.97 4.27 -8.87
CA LEU A 63 8.40 2.94 -8.75
C LEU A 63 6.89 3.04 -8.51
N PHE A 64 6.14 2.22 -9.23
CA PHE A 64 4.72 2.04 -8.98
C PHE A 64 4.55 0.88 -8.01
N VAL A 65 3.95 1.17 -6.87
CA VAL A 65 3.73 0.21 -5.79
C VAL A 65 2.23 0.09 -5.56
N GLU A 66 1.70 -1.12 -5.73
CA GLU A 66 0.32 -1.43 -5.41
C GLU A 66 0.21 -1.67 -3.90
N LEU A 67 -0.60 -0.87 -3.22
CA LEU A 67 -0.84 -1.00 -1.77
C LEU A 67 -2.09 -1.85 -1.49
N ALA A 68 -3.09 -1.72 -2.35
CA ALA A 68 -4.36 -2.44 -2.27
C ALA A 68 -4.93 -2.65 -3.67
N PRO A 69 -5.85 -3.61 -3.87
CA PRO A 69 -6.47 -3.86 -5.16
C PRO A 69 -7.13 -2.59 -5.73
N GLY A 70 -6.57 -2.07 -6.83
CA GLY A 70 -7.04 -0.85 -7.50
C GLY A 70 -6.50 0.46 -6.92
N VAL A 71 -5.59 0.40 -5.95
CA VAL A 71 -4.93 1.57 -5.36
C VAL A 71 -3.43 1.48 -5.53
N ASP A 72 -2.94 2.26 -6.49
CA ASP A 72 -1.53 2.38 -6.83
C ASP A 72 -0.95 3.66 -6.21
N GLY A 73 0.23 3.54 -5.62
CA GLY A 73 1.04 4.68 -5.23
C GLY A 73 2.30 4.79 -6.06
N LEU A 74 2.82 6.00 -6.15
CA LEU A 74 4.05 6.30 -6.88
C LEU A 74 5.13 6.74 -5.90
N VAL A 75 6.24 6.01 -5.91
CA VAL A 75 7.48 6.40 -5.25
C VAL A 75 8.32 7.19 -6.24
N HIS A 76 8.44 8.49 -6.03
CA HIS A 76 9.26 9.33 -6.90
C HIS A 76 10.74 9.18 -6.54
N VAL A 77 11.63 9.00 -7.52
CA VAL A 77 13.09 8.83 -7.24
C VAL A 77 13.70 10.02 -6.50
N SER A 78 13.08 11.21 -6.57
CA SER A 78 13.53 12.39 -5.80
C SER A 78 13.35 12.25 -4.29
N THR A 79 12.54 11.30 -3.82
CA THR A 79 12.39 11.01 -2.39
C THR A 79 13.60 10.30 -1.80
N VAL A 80 14.48 9.80 -2.68
CA VAL A 80 15.67 9.03 -2.37
C VAL A 80 16.91 9.85 -2.78
N PRO A 81 18.00 9.87 -1.97
CA PRO A 81 19.23 10.57 -2.32
C PRO A 81 19.75 10.12 -3.69
N ARG A 82 20.34 11.04 -4.48
CA ARG A 82 20.80 10.76 -5.85
C ARG A 82 21.71 9.53 -5.96
N GLN A 83 22.56 9.31 -4.96
CA GLN A 83 23.47 8.16 -4.87
C GLN A 83 22.73 6.81 -4.80
N ASP A 84 21.50 6.81 -4.27
CA ASP A 84 20.70 5.61 -4.02
C ASP A 84 19.60 5.42 -5.08
N GLN A 85 19.38 6.37 -5.99
CA GLN A 85 18.34 6.30 -7.03
C GLN A 85 18.58 5.14 -8.01
N GLN A 86 19.82 4.97 -8.47
CA GLN A 86 20.19 3.86 -9.36
C GLN A 86 20.05 2.51 -8.66
N THR A 87 20.46 2.45 -7.39
CA THR A 87 20.31 1.27 -6.54
C THR A 87 18.83 0.95 -6.34
N LEU A 88 17.98 1.93 -6.07
CA LEU A 88 16.54 1.74 -5.89
C LEU A 88 15.88 1.06 -7.10
N LEU A 89 16.13 1.59 -8.30
CA LEU A 89 15.59 1.07 -9.55
C LEU A 89 16.10 -0.32 -9.91
N THR A 90 17.32 -0.65 -9.46
CA THR A 90 17.95 -1.95 -9.74
C THR A 90 17.61 -3.00 -8.68
N ARG A 91 17.42 -2.57 -7.43
CA ARG A 91 17.15 -3.41 -6.27
C ARG A 91 15.72 -3.93 -6.28
N PHE A 92 14.76 -3.05 -6.52
CA PHE A 92 13.34 -3.37 -6.43
C PHE A 92 12.77 -3.75 -7.79
N LYS A 93 12.45 -5.03 -7.95
CA LYS A 93 11.90 -5.58 -9.20
C LYS A 93 10.37 -5.71 -9.15
N GLU A 94 9.76 -5.84 -10.31
CA GLU A 94 8.33 -6.14 -10.41
C GLU A 94 7.99 -7.43 -9.64
N GLY A 95 6.97 -7.37 -8.80
CA GLY A 95 6.55 -8.46 -7.91
C GLY A 95 7.21 -8.47 -6.54
N GLU A 96 8.16 -7.57 -6.25
CA GLU A 96 8.82 -7.51 -4.95
C GLU A 96 7.96 -6.80 -3.90
N ALA A 97 7.94 -7.35 -2.69
CA ALA A 97 7.26 -6.74 -1.55
C ALA A 97 8.17 -5.67 -0.93
N VAL A 98 7.64 -4.46 -0.80
CA VAL A 98 8.34 -3.30 -0.25
C VAL A 98 7.50 -2.65 0.83
N ILE A 99 8.15 -2.02 1.79
CA ILE A 99 7.46 -1.20 2.79
C ILE A 99 7.54 0.25 2.35
N VAL A 100 6.41 0.94 2.37
CA VAL A 100 6.29 2.32 1.91
C VAL A 100 5.54 3.17 2.92
N ASP A 101 6.04 4.38 3.14
CA ASP A 101 5.38 5.41 3.93
C ASP A 101 4.59 6.33 3.00
N VAL A 102 3.35 6.64 3.38
CA VAL A 102 2.50 7.60 2.70
C VAL A 102 3.01 9.00 3.01
N LEU A 103 3.44 9.74 2.00
CA LEU A 103 3.82 11.13 2.16
C LEU A 103 2.63 12.07 2.02
N ASP A 104 1.74 11.74 1.09
CA ASP A 104 0.64 12.59 0.68
C ASP A 104 -0.41 11.76 -0.06
N TYR A 105 -1.68 12.10 0.12
CA TYR A 105 -2.79 11.42 -0.54
C TYR A 105 -3.73 12.43 -1.19
N ASP A 106 -3.74 12.43 -2.52
CA ASP A 106 -4.66 13.24 -3.31
C ASP A 106 -5.92 12.43 -3.62
N ARG A 107 -6.96 12.62 -2.78
CA ARG A 107 -8.30 12.04 -2.98
C ARG A 107 -8.98 12.47 -4.27
N SER A 108 -8.62 13.63 -4.83
CA SER A 108 -9.27 14.17 -6.04
C SER A 108 -8.79 13.44 -7.30
N ASN A 109 -7.51 13.07 -7.33
CA ASN A 109 -6.88 12.39 -8.46
C ASN A 109 -6.61 10.89 -8.22
N GLY A 110 -6.91 10.39 -7.02
CA GLY A 110 -6.61 9.01 -6.61
C GLY A 110 -5.11 8.70 -6.57
N ARG A 111 -4.27 9.72 -6.39
CA ARG A 111 -2.81 9.58 -6.42
C ARG A 111 -2.25 9.57 -5.01
N ILE A 112 -1.47 8.55 -4.69
CA ILE A 112 -0.76 8.45 -3.42
C ILE A 112 0.73 8.65 -3.68
N ARG A 113 1.32 9.64 -3.00
CA ARG A 113 2.78 9.80 -2.98
C ARG A 113 3.34 8.92 -1.90
N LEU A 114 4.25 8.06 -2.30
CA LEU A 114 4.89 7.10 -1.42
C LEU A 114 6.38 7.38 -1.30
N LYS A 115 6.96 6.90 -0.21
CA LYS A 115 8.38 6.83 0.02
C LYS A 115 8.75 5.41 0.40
N ILE A 116 9.79 4.85 -0.22
CA ILE A 116 10.33 3.56 0.22
C ILE A 116 10.97 3.71 1.60
N VAL A 117 10.62 2.78 2.49
CA VAL A 117 11.25 2.59 3.78
C VAL A 117 12.07 1.32 3.69
N GLU A 118 13.36 1.44 3.98
CA GLU A 118 14.29 0.32 4.08
C GLU A 118 14.31 -0.29 5.47
#